data_AF-A0A439UHY2-F1
#
_entry.id   AF-A0A439UHY2-F1
#
_cell.length_a   1.000
_cell.length_b   1.000
_cell.length_c   1.000
_cell.angle_alpha   90.00
_cell.angle_beta   90.00
_cell.angle_gamma   90.00
#
_symmetry.space_group_name_H-M   'P 1'
#
loop_
_entity.id
_entity.type
_entity.pdbx_description
1 polymer ?
#
loop_
_entity_poly.entity_id
_entity_poly.type
_entity_poly.pdbx_seq_one_letter_code
_entity_poly.pdbx_strand_id
1 'polypeptide(L)'
;MQQYPRRVFFFNDAEFAIEDRANKSEIEQVRRAFSQVSRYIKSPEVSVIDYQLCRINFENALSSAHYDEVICLGGKGLSLYNRVKRSLSAGRVRELKIRRVFEDQSLDSFEFGMAMSSGDYVELERIANKSILIVDDVIYTGRTLDFVLKCIGDTNTVSMLTMVAMEHTRDNLGRQLFAGLIIPGGPWSGRDQDQDLWCFRDLIESDAVVYSTGKAESFIEREDIMRRYLFGDDYGAVTSVISEIRHLFK
;
A
#
# COMPACT_ATOMS: atom_id res chain seq x y z
N MET A 1 25.87 -4.48 -16.28
CA MET A 1 24.80 -4.89 -15.35
C MET A 1 23.70 -3.86 -15.43
N GLN A 2 22.45 -4.28 -15.60
CA GLN A 2 21.31 -3.37 -15.64
C GLN A 2 21.09 -2.84 -14.21
N GLN A 3 21.25 -1.53 -13.99
CA GLN A 3 21.19 -0.89 -12.66
C GLN A 3 19.77 -0.57 -12.18
N TYR A 4 18.75 -0.83 -13.01
CA TYR A 4 17.39 -0.30 -12.89
C TYR A 4 16.34 -1.38 -13.20
N PRO A 5 15.11 -1.28 -12.63
CA PRO A 5 14.02 -2.22 -12.92
C PRO A 5 13.59 -2.12 -14.39
N ARG A 6 13.28 -3.25 -15.04
CA ARG A 6 12.89 -3.26 -16.47
C ARG A 6 11.51 -2.66 -16.71
N ARG A 7 10.59 -2.90 -15.79
CA ARG A 7 9.23 -2.36 -15.78
C ARG A 7 8.86 -1.81 -14.40
N VAL A 8 8.25 -0.64 -14.36
CA VAL A 8 7.72 -0.03 -13.14
C VAL A 8 6.25 0.32 -13.33
N PHE A 9 5.43 -0.11 -12.39
CA PHE A 9 4.08 0.41 -12.19
C PHE A 9 4.12 1.48 -11.11
N PHE A 10 3.66 2.68 -11.42
CA PHE A 10 3.69 3.80 -10.49
C PHE A 10 2.27 4.30 -10.22
N PHE A 11 1.81 4.17 -8.99
CA PHE A 11 0.42 4.40 -8.59
C PHE A 11 0.26 5.71 -7.81
N ASN A 12 -0.68 6.56 -8.24
CA ASN A 12 -1.02 7.80 -7.55
C ASN A 12 -1.99 7.59 -6.37
N ASP A 13 -1.56 6.89 -5.33
CA ASP A 13 -2.34 6.73 -4.09
C ASP A 13 -2.36 8.01 -3.21
N ALA A 14 -1.61 9.04 -3.60
CA ALA A 14 -1.53 10.31 -2.87
C ALA A 14 -2.83 11.13 -3.03
N GLU A 15 -3.40 11.16 -4.24
CA GLU A 15 -4.67 11.85 -4.50
C GLU A 15 -5.77 11.36 -3.55
N PHE A 16 -5.85 10.04 -3.39
CA PHE A 16 -6.79 9.37 -2.52
C PHE A 16 -6.71 9.83 -1.05
N ALA A 17 -5.52 10.14 -0.53
CA ALA A 17 -5.34 10.59 0.84
C ALA A 17 -5.88 12.00 1.09
N ILE A 18 -5.96 12.83 0.04
CA ILE A 18 -6.29 14.26 0.15
C ILE A 18 -7.63 14.65 -0.46
N GLU A 19 -8.26 13.83 -1.31
CA GLU A 19 -9.47 14.22 -2.08
C GLU A 19 -10.65 14.73 -1.24
N ASP A 20 -10.76 14.39 0.06
CA ASP A 20 -11.80 14.91 0.96
C ASP A 20 -11.40 16.18 1.74
N ARG A 21 -10.12 16.53 1.73
CA ARG A 21 -9.54 17.61 2.55
C ARG A 21 -9.03 18.76 1.70
N ALA A 22 -8.54 18.43 0.51
CA ALA A 22 -7.94 19.33 -0.44
C ALA A 22 -8.97 19.89 -1.40
N ASN A 23 -8.80 21.15 -1.78
CA ASN A 23 -9.57 21.77 -2.83
C ASN A 23 -9.08 21.30 -4.22
N LYS A 24 -9.84 21.65 -5.27
CA LYS A 24 -9.53 21.25 -6.64
C LYS A 24 -8.12 21.65 -7.10
N SER A 25 -7.64 22.84 -6.71
CA SER A 25 -6.30 23.33 -7.08
C SER A 25 -5.20 22.48 -6.45
N GLU A 26 -5.36 22.10 -5.19
CA GLU A 26 -4.41 21.24 -4.46
C GLU A 26 -4.37 19.82 -5.04
N ILE A 27 -5.52 19.26 -5.42
CA ILE A 27 -5.58 17.97 -6.13
C ILE A 27 -4.86 18.07 -7.48
N GLU A 28 -5.06 19.16 -8.23
CA GLU A 28 -4.33 19.40 -9.48
C GLU A 28 -2.81 19.54 -9.26
N GLN A 29 -2.39 20.16 -8.15
CA GLN A 29 -0.96 20.23 -7.79
C GLN A 29 -0.37 18.84 -7.54
N VAL A 30 -1.05 17.96 -6.80
CA VAL A 30 -0.61 16.57 -6.59
C VAL A 30 -0.53 15.80 -7.90
N ARG A 31 -1.53 15.93 -8.79
CA ARG A 31 -1.50 15.28 -10.11
C ARG A 31 -0.34 15.77 -10.98
N ARG A 32 -0.03 17.08 -10.94
CA ARG A 32 1.12 17.65 -11.66
C ARG A 32 2.44 17.12 -11.08
N ALA A 33 2.58 17.12 -9.77
CA ALA A 33 3.76 16.58 -9.08
C ALA A 33 3.97 15.09 -9.41
N PHE A 34 2.90 14.28 -9.36
CA PHE A 34 2.95 12.87 -9.76
C PHE A 34 3.41 12.70 -11.21
N SER A 35 2.83 13.46 -12.15
CA SER A 35 3.23 13.42 -13.56
C SER A 35 4.70 13.83 -13.75
N GLN A 36 5.18 14.83 -13.01
CA GLN A 36 6.60 15.23 -13.04
C GLN A 36 7.51 14.13 -12.47
N VAL A 37 7.20 13.57 -11.30
CA VAL A 37 7.98 12.51 -10.65
C VAL A 37 8.04 11.26 -11.52
N SER A 38 6.94 10.88 -12.17
CA SER A 38 6.93 9.71 -13.06
C SER A 38 7.94 9.79 -14.21
N ARG A 39 8.27 11.00 -14.69
CA ARG A 39 9.25 11.22 -15.77
C ARG A 39 10.70 10.99 -15.34
N TYR A 40 10.95 11.02 -14.03
CA TYR A 40 12.28 10.77 -13.47
C TYR A 40 12.54 9.29 -13.20
N ILE A 41 11.52 8.42 -13.29
CA ILE A 41 11.68 6.98 -13.09
C ILE A 41 12.62 6.41 -14.16
N LYS A 42 13.71 5.80 -13.70
CA LYS A 42 14.68 5.10 -14.54
C LYS A 42 14.19 3.68 -14.78
N SER A 43 13.40 3.51 -15.83
CA SER A 43 12.96 2.20 -16.30
C SER A 43 12.67 2.24 -17.80
N PRO A 44 13.02 1.20 -18.57
CA PRO A 44 12.60 1.05 -19.97
C PRO A 44 11.08 1.10 -20.15
N GLU A 45 10.31 0.60 -19.19
CA GLU A 45 8.85 0.55 -19.25
C GLU A 45 8.22 1.14 -17.98
N VAL A 46 7.61 2.31 -18.09
CA VAL A 46 6.87 2.94 -16.97
C VAL A 46 5.39 2.94 -17.28
N SER A 47 4.61 2.26 -16.43
CA SER A 47 3.15 2.25 -16.45
C SER A 47 2.63 3.12 -15.31
N VAL A 48 2.09 4.29 -15.66
CA VAL A 48 1.50 5.21 -14.69
C VAL A 48 0.05 4.80 -14.44
N ILE A 49 -0.28 4.50 -13.18
CA ILE A 49 -1.61 4.08 -12.75
C ILE A 49 -2.33 5.29 -12.16
N ASP A 50 -3.37 5.73 -12.87
CA ASP A 50 -4.27 6.77 -12.41
C ASP A 50 -5.26 6.22 -11.37
N TYR A 51 -5.31 6.88 -10.22
CA TYR A 51 -6.28 6.62 -9.16
C TYR A 51 -7.73 6.64 -9.66
N GLN A 52 -8.09 7.57 -10.54
CA GLN A 52 -9.47 7.69 -11.01
C GLN A 52 -9.93 6.45 -11.78
N LEU A 53 -9.03 5.85 -12.58
CA LEU A 53 -9.32 4.61 -13.28
C LEU A 53 -9.53 3.44 -12.30
N CYS A 54 -8.63 3.30 -11.33
CA CYS A 54 -8.77 2.28 -10.30
C CYS A 54 -10.08 2.45 -9.52
N ARG A 55 -10.47 3.69 -9.20
CA ARG A 55 -11.70 4.00 -8.50
C ARG A 55 -12.94 3.58 -9.29
N ILE A 56 -13.00 3.89 -10.58
CA ILE A 56 -14.13 3.51 -11.45
C ILE A 56 -14.26 1.98 -11.53
N ASN A 57 -13.15 1.28 -11.80
CA ASN A 57 -13.16 -0.19 -11.88
C ASN A 57 -13.63 -0.81 -10.55
N PHE A 58 -13.18 -0.22 -9.45
CA PHE A 58 -13.50 -0.67 -8.11
C PHE A 58 -14.96 -0.44 -7.73
N GLU A 59 -15.51 0.75 -8.00
CA GLU A 59 -16.93 1.07 -7.81
C GLU A 59 -17.84 0.13 -8.61
N ASN A 60 -17.43 -0.26 -9.82
CA ASN A 60 -18.15 -1.21 -10.66
C ASN A 60 -18.06 -2.66 -10.17
N ALA A 61 -16.95 -3.06 -9.55
CA ALA A 61 -16.73 -4.40 -9.03
C ALA A 61 -17.45 -4.66 -7.69
N LEU A 62 -17.80 -3.59 -6.97
CA LEU A 62 -18.40 -3.67 -5.63
C LEU A 62 -19.92 -3.74 -5.69
N SER A 63 -20.47 -4.91 -5.35
CA SER A 63 -21.89 -5.08 -5.06
C SER A 63 -22.21 -4.77 -3.60
N SER A 64 -23.45 -4.39 -3.31
CA SER A 64 -23.90 -4.21 -1.93
C SER A 64 -23.76 -5.50 -1.10
N ALA A 65 -23.13 -5.38 0.07
CA ALA A 65 -22.87 -6.52 0.95
C ALA A 65 -22.89 -6.10 2.44
N HIS A 66 -23.10 -7.09 3.30
CA HIS A 66 -22.97 -6.95 4.75
C HIS A 66 -21.82 -7.81 5.27
N TYR A 67 -21.03 -7.25 6.19
CA TYR A 67 -19.97 -7.93 6.91
C TYR A 67 -20.17 -7.76 8.42
N ASP A 68 -19.91 -8.80 9.20
CA ASP A 68 -19.98 -8.71 10.65
C ASP A 68 -18.84 -7.83 11.20
N GLU A 69 -17.66 -7.94 10.60
CA GLU A 69 -16.46 -7.17 10.93
C GLU A 69 -15.80 -6.64 9.65
N VAL A 70 -15.39 -5.37 9.68
CA VAL A 70 -14.48 -4.77 8.71
C VAL A 70 -13.17 -4.45 9.41
N ILE A 71 -12.07 -4.97 8.88
CA ILE A 71 -10.72 -4.79 9.40
C ILE A 71 -9.92 -3.96 8.40
N CYS A 72 -9.75 -2.69 8.71
CA CYS A 72 -8.97 -1.75 7.91
C CYS A 72 -7.50 -1.78 8.31
N LEU A 73 -6.59 -2.06 7.38
CA LEU A 73 -5.15 -2.09 7.62
C LEU A 73 -4.58 -0.67 7.54
N GLY A 74 -4.28 -0.10 8.71
CA GLY A 74 -3.81 1.26 8.89
C GLY A 74 -4.79 2.35 8.42
N GLY A 75 -4.33 3.59 8.46
CA GLY A 75 -5.11 4.74 7.98
C GLY A 75 -5.43 4.67 6.49
N LYS A 76 -4.56 4.01 5.70
CA LYS A 76 -4.74 3.83 4.25
C LYS A 76 -5.95 2.93 3.96
N GLY A 77 -6.04 1.75 4.58
CA GLY A 77 -7.20 0.87 4.49
C GLY A 77 -8.49 1.53 5.03
N LEU A 78 -8.40 2.30 6.13
CA LEU A 78 -9.57 2.98 6.69
C LEU A 78 -10.12 4.07 5.76
N SER A 79 -9.24 4.84 5.12
CA SER A 79 -9.62 5.79 4.09
C SER A 79 -10.39 5.08 2.97
N LEU A 80 -9.98 3.86 2.62
CA LEU A 80 -10.52 3.17 1.43
C LEU A 80 -11.92 2.68 1.73
N TYR A 81 -12.08 2.07 2.89
CA TYR A 81 -13.38 1.70 3.40
C TYR A 81 -14.34 2.90 3.47
N ASN A 82 -13.89 4.06 3.95
CA ASN A 82 -14.73 5.24 4.06
C ASN A 82 -15.28 5.74 2.71
N ARG A 83 -14.60 5.45 1.60
CA ARG A 83 -15.11 5.74 0.25
C ARG A 83 -16.23 4.82 -0.17
N VAL A 84 -16.16 3.55 0.20
CA VAL A 84 -17.08 2.52 -0.28
C VAL A 84 -18.12 2.06 0.74
N LYS A 85 -18.08 2.57 1.97
CA LYS A 85 -19.06 2.26 3.02
C LYS A 85 -20.51 2.64 2.70
N ARG A 86 -20.77 3.35 1.60
CA ARG A 86 -22.14 3.57 1.10
C ARG A 86 -22.70 2.32 0.43
N SER A 87 -21.83 1.50 -0.16
CA SER A 87 -22.18 0.22 -0.78
C SER A 87 -22.07 -0.94 0.21
N LEU A 88 -21.30 -0.78 1.29
CA LEU A 88 -21.02 -1.84 2.26
C LEU A 88 -21.58 -1.49 3.64
N SER A 89 -22.21 -2.47 4.31
CA SER A 89 -22.60 -2.32 5.71
C SER A 89 -21.75 -3.22 6.60
N ALA A 90 -21.46 -2.75 7.82
CA ALA A 90 -20.60 -3.44 8.77
C ALA A 90 -21.20 -3.43 10.17
N GLY A 91 -21.21 -4.56 10.85
CA GLY A 91 -21.57 -4.63 12.29
C GLY A 91 -20.53 -3.92 13.16
N ARG A 92 -19.24 -4.12 12.85
CA ARG A 92 -18.11 -3.45 13.49
C ARG A 92 -17.08 -3.04 12.44
N VAL A 93 -16.45 -1.89 12.63
CA VAL A 93 -15.32 -1.42 11.82
C VAL A 93 -14.13 -1.19 12.75
N ARG A 94 -12.96 -1.69 12.38
CA ARG A 94 -11.73 -1.60 13.17
C ARG A 94 -10.58 -1.11 12.30
N GLU A 95 -9.72 -0.26 12.84
CA GLU A 95 -8.43 0.09 12.23
C GLU A 95 -7.32 -0.68 12.95
N LEU A 96 -6.53 -1.46 12.22
CA LEU A 96 -5.37 -2.17 12.73
C LEU A 96 -4.09 -1.48 12.32
N LYS A 97 -3.26 -1.10 13.30
CA LYS A 97 -1.91 -0.56 13.03
C LYS A 97 -0.89 -1.69 13.05
N ILE A 98 -0.53 -2.18 11.87
CA ILE A 98 0.52 -3.20 11.69
C ILE A 98 1.82 -2.49 11.34
N ARG A 99 2.89 -2.84 12.05
CA ARG A 99 4.24 -2.33 11.82
C ARG A 99 5.11 -3.43 11.25
N ARG A 100 5.95 -3.09 10.27
CA ARG A 100 7.03 -3.96 9.81
C ARG A 100 8.18 -3.89 10.82
N VAL A 101 8.71 -5.05 11.21
CA VAL A 101 9.85 -5.17 12.11
C VAL A 101 10.93 -5.96 11.38
N PHE A 102 12.06 -5.33 11.06
CA PHE A 102 13.14 -6.04 10.38
C PHE A 102 13.76 -7.07 11.34
N GLU A 103 13.92 -8.30 10.85
CA GLU A 103 14.41 -9.42 11.65
C GLU A 103 15.95 -9.41 11.76
N ASP A 104 16.62 -8.81 10.77
CA ASP A 104 18.07 -8.69 10.74
C ASP A 104 18.54 -7.23 10.61
N GLN A 105 19.54 -6.86 11.43
CA GLN A 105 20.24 -5.58 11.39
C GLN A 105 21.36 -5.55 10.32
N SER A 106 21.73 -6.71 9.77
CA SER A 106 22.84 -6.89 8.82
C SER A 106 22.62 -6.20 7.48
N LEU A 107 21.38 -5.82 7.17
CA LEU A 107 20.97 -5.25 5.89
C LEU A 107 21.07 -6.25 4.72
N ASP A 108 21.64 -7.45 4.89
CA ASP A 108 21.89 -8.37 3.77
C ASP A 108 20.64 -9.13 3.29
N SER A 109 19.62 -9.26 4.15
CA SER A 109 18.30 -9.79 3.77
C SER A 109 17.20 -8.74 4.01
N PHE A 110 16.22 -8.67 3.09
CA PHE A 110 14.98 -7.88 3.29
C PHE A 110 13.93 -8.69 4.08
N GLU A 111 14.38 -9.47 5.06
CA GLU A 111 13.48 -10.22 5.92
C GLU A 111 12.94 -9.30 7.02
N PHE A 112 11.62 -9.16 7.02
CA PHE A 112 10.88 -8.38 8.00
C PHE A 112 9.71 -9.20 8.50
N GLY A 113 9.55 -9.20 9.82
CA GLY A 113 8.37 -9.63 10.53
C GLY A 113 7.33 -8.53 10.60
N MET A 114 6.21 -8.85 11.24
CA MET A 114 5.10 -7.93 11.48
C MET A 114 4.80 -7.88 12.97
N ALA A 115 4.45 -6.71 13.47
CA ALA A 115 4.03 -6.50 14.84
C ALA A 115 2.73 -5.69 14.88
N MET A 116 1.89 -6.00 15.86
CA MET A 116 0.69 -5.24 16.21
C MET A 116 0.61 -5.10 17.75
N SER A 117 -0.35 -4.33 18.25
CA SER A 117 -0.55 -4.23 19.70
C SER A 117 -1.06 -5.57 20.28
N SER A 118 -0.70 -5.88 21.53
CA SER A 118 -1.18 -7.10 22.19
C SER A 118 -2.71 -7.13 22.34
N GLY A 119 -3.34 -5.96 22.49
CA GLY A 119 -4.79 -5.83 22.52
C GLY A 119 -5.43 -6.22 21.19
N ASP A 120 -4.88 -5.72 20.08
CA ASP A 120 -5.36 -6.09 18.73
C ASP A 120 -5.19 -7.58 18.46
N TYR A 121 -4.07 -8.16 18.86
CA TYR A 121 -3.80 -9.59 18.70
C TYR A 121 -4.88 -10.43 19.39
N VAL A 122 -5.15 -10.16 20.67
CA VAL A 122 -6.18 -10.86 21.45
C VAL A 122 -7.59 -10.64 20.88
N GLU A 123 -7.89 -9.45 20.37
CA GLU A 123 -9.19 -9.19 19.75
C GLU A 123 -9.39 -9.98 18.45
N LEU A 124 -8.35 -10.12 17.62
CA LEU A 124 -8.43 -10.89 16.37
C LEU A 124 -8.64 -12.39 16.61
N GLU A 125 -7.93 -12.97 17.58
CA GLU A 125 -8.05 -14.40 17.93
C GLU A 125 -9.45 -14.77 18.43
N ARG A 126 -10.20 -13.79 18.97
CA ARG A 126 -11.57 -13.99 19.46
C ARG A 126 -12.62 -13.96 18.36
N ILE A 127 -12.25 -13.54 17.14
CA ILE A 127 -13.18 -13.50 16.02
C ILE A 127 -13.39 -14.93 15.49
N ALA A 128 -14.62 -15.43 15.59
CA ALA A 128 -14.98 -16.76 15.09
C ALA A 128 -16.37 -16.75 14.44
N ASN A 129 -16.54 -17.55 13.40
CA ASN A 129 -17.79 -17.72 12.66
C ASN A 129 -18.40 -16.41 12.13
N LYS A 130 -17.55 -15.47 11.71
CA LYS A 130 -17.97 -14.17 11.16
C LYS A 130 -17.67 -14.05 9.66
N SER A 131 -18.47 -13.23 8.97
CA SER A 131 -18.15 -12.65 7.67
C SER A 131 -17.28 -11.42 7.86
N ILE A 132 -16.05 -11.45 7.33
CA ILE A 132 -15.02 -10.43 7.54
C ILE A 132 -14.61 -9.83 6.21
N LEU A 133 -14.51 -8.51 6.16
CA LEU A 133 -13.84 -7.79 5.08
C LEU A 133 -12.53 -7.20 5.58
N ILE A 134 -11.41 -7.63 5.01
CA ILE A 134 -10.11 -6.98 5.24
C ILE A 134 -9.90 -5.93 4.16
N VAL A 135 -9.54 -4.71 4.55
CA VAL A 135 -9.38 -3.56 3.65
C VAL A 135 -7.96 -3.04 3.73
N ASP A 136 -7.25 -3.03 2.60
CA ASP A 136 -5.92 -2.46 2.46
C ASP A 136 -5.84 -1.71 1.13
N ASP A 137 -5.14 -0.59 1.05
CA ASP A 137 -5.14 0.19 -0.20
C ASP A 137 -4.32 -0.46 -1.31
N VAL A 138 -3.21 -1.13 -0.95
CA VAL A 138 -2.35 -1.85 -1.90
C VAL A 138 -1.90 -3.18 -1.32
N ILE A 139 -2.29 -4.28 -1.97
CA ILE A 139 -1.84 -5.62 -1.63
C ILE A 139 -0.65 -5.99 -2.54
N TYR A 140 0.56 -5.75 -2.04
CA TYR A 140 1.78 -6.03 -2.79
C TYR A 140 2.23 -7.49 -2.66
N THR A 141 2.92 -7.84 -1.58
CA THR A 141 3.41 -9.20 -1.32
C THR A 141 2.40 -10.13 -0.67
N GLY A 142 1.31 -9.57 -0.10
CA GLY A 142 0.37 -10.31 0.74
C GLY A 142 0.83 -10.53 2.18
N ARG A 143 2.10 -10.24 2.55
CA ARG A 143 2.62 -10.56 3.90
C ARG A 143 1.83 -9.92 5.06
N THR A 144 1.40 -8.66 4.91
CA THR A 144 0.56 -7.99 5.92
C THR A 144 -0.76 -8.73 6.10
N LEU A 145 -1.34 -9.16 4.98
CA LEU A 145 -2.58 -9.90 4.97
C LEU A 145 -2.41 -11.29 5.57
N ASP A 146 -1.36 -12.03 5.20
CA ASP A 146 -1.05 -13.35 5.78
C ASP A 146 -0.87 -13.27 7.29
N PHE A 147 -0.23 -12.21 7.79
CA PHE A 147 -0.08 -11.98 9.22
C PHE A 147 -1.43 -11.82 9.91
N VAL A 148 -2.35 -11.02 9.34
CA VAL A 148 -3.70 -10.85 9.88
C VAL A 148 -4.51 -12.14 9.78
N LEU A 149 -4.43 -12.83 8.65
CA LEU A 149 -5.12 -14.10 8.40
C LEU A 149 -4.70 -15.18 9.39
N LYS A 150 -3.43 -15.23 9.80
CA LYS A 150 -2.97 -16.16 10.85
C LYS A 150 -3.56 -15.86 12.23
N CYS A 151 -3.94 -14.61 12.49
CA CYS A 151 -4.55 -14.20 13.76
C CYS A 151 -6.07 -14.44 13.80
N ILE A 152 -6.75 -14.38 12.66
CA ILE A 152 -8.19 -14.66 12.58
C ILE A 152 -8.41 -16.13 12.23
N GLY A 153 -9.06 -16.89 13.12
CA GLY A 153 -9.21 -18.33 12.92
C GLY A 153 -9.91 -18.73 11.61
N ASP A 154 -9.64 -19.94 11.12
CA ASP A 154 -10.14 -20.45 9.83
C ASP A 154 -11.66 -20.63 9.75
N THR A 155 -12.38 -20.52 10.87
CA THR A 155 -13.85 -20.61 10.92
C THR A 155 -14.56 -19.40 10.32
N ASN A 156 -13.82 -18.33 10.01
CA ASN A 156 -14.37 -17.11 9.44
C ASN A 156 -14.42 -17.16 7.90
N THR A 157 -15.45 -16.53 7.32
CA THR A 157 -15.48 -16.25 5.88
C THR A 157 -14.82 -14.90 5.64
N VAL A 158 -13.71 -14.88 4.92
CA VAL A 158 -12.90 -13.67 4.74
C VAL A 158 -12.88 -13.25 3.27
N SER A 159 -13.24 -11.99 3.03
CA SER A 159 -13.06 -11.29 1.76
C SER A 159 -12.04 -10.17 1.91
N MET A 160 -11.46 -9.74 0.79
CA MET A 160 -10.44 -8.69 0.75
C MET A 160 -10.87 -7.56 -0.17
N LEU A 161 -10.49 -6.34 0.20
CA LEU A 161 -10.79 -5.13 -0.52
C LEU A 161 -9.52 -4.30 -0.73
N THR A 162 -9.20 -3.96 -1.97
CA THR A 162 -8.02 -3.16 -2.29
C THR A 162 -8.12 -2.32 -3.57
N MET A 163 -7.34 -1.24 -3.68
CA MET A 163 -7.28 -0.49 -4.93
C MET A 163 -6.41 -1.20 -5.96
N VAL A 164 -5.29 -1.76 -5.51
CA VAL A 164 -4.29 -2.40 -6.37
C VAL A 164 -3.80 -3.68 -5.73
N ALA A 165 -3.77 -4.78 -6.49
CA ALA A 165 -3.08 -6.00 -6.09
C ALA A 165 -2.17 -6.53 -7.19
N MET A 166 -1.15 -7.29 -6.80
CA MET A 166 -0.34 -8.08 -7.73
C MET A 166 -1.09 -9.36 -8.12
N GLU A 167 -0.95 -9.75 -9.39
CA GLU A 167 -1.56 -10.95 -9.97
C GLU A 167 -1.23 -12.21 -9.18
N HIS A 168 0.07 -12.41 -8.90
CA HIS A 168 0.54 -13.53 -8.11
C HIS A 168 -0.09 -13.57 -6.71
N THR A 169 -0.28 -12.41 -6.08
CA THR A 169 -0.86 -12.33 -4.74
C THR A 169 -2.36 -12.63 -4.76
N ARG A 170 -3.09 -12.16 -5.78
CA ARG A 170 -4.49 -12.54 -6.03
C ARG A 170 -4.61 -14.05 -6.23
N ASP A 171 -3.78 -14.64 -7.07
CA ASP A 171 -3.88 -16.06 -7.46
C ASP A 171 -3.63 -17.01 -6.28
N ASN A 172 -2.77 -16.61 -5.34
CA ASN A 172 -2.45 -17.39 -4.15
C ASN A 172 -3.36 -17.11 -2.95
N LEU A 173 -4.25 -16.11 -3.04
CA LEU A 173 -5.08 -15.68 -1.91
C LEU A 173 -6.07 -16.76 -1.44
N GLY A 174 -6.55 -17.59 -2.38
CA GLY A 174 -7.57 -18.62 -2.14
C GLY A 174 -8.91 -18.08 -1.63
N ARG A 175 -9.16 -16.76 -1.75
CA ARG A 175 -10.28 -16.05 -1.14
C ARG A 175 -10.80 -14.95 -2.08
N GLN A 176 -12.01 -14.45 -1.81
CA GLN A 176 -12.60 -13.41 -2.64
C GLN A 176 -11.83 -12.09 -2.48
N LEU A 177 -11.36 -11.54 -3.61
CA LEU A 177 -10.66 -10.26 -3.69
C LEU A 177 -11.46 -9.29 -4.57
N PHE A 178 -11.79 -8.14 -4.00
CA PHE A 178 -12.30 -6.98 -4.72
C PHE A 178 -11.13 -6.02 -4.95
N ALA A 179 -10.67 -5.91 -6.19
CA ALA A 179 -9.55 -5.05 -6.57
C ALA A 179 -9.96 -4.08 -7.69
N GLY A 180 -9.52 -2.81 -7.58
CA GLY A 180 -9.69 -1.84 -8.67
C GLY A 180 -8.80 -2.13 -9.87
N LEU A 181 -7.60 -2.65 -9.62
CA LEU A 181 -6.67 -3.08 -10.64
C LEU A 181 -5.85 -4.28 -10.16
N ILE A 182 -5.64 -5.24 -11.07
CA ILE A 182 -4.66 -6.30 -10.88
C ILE A 182 -3.48 -6.04 -11.81
N ILE A 183 -2.29 -5.91 -11.24
CA ILE A 183 -1.04 -5.72 -11.98
C ILE A 183 -0.44 -7.10 -12.29
N PRO A 184 -0.10 -7.40 -13.55
CA PRO A 184 0.43 -8.71 -13.94
C PRO A 184 1.72 -9.07 -13.19
N GLY A 185 1.99 -10.35 -12.98
CA GLY A 185 3.23 -10.81 -12.35
C GLY A 185 3.27 -10.76 -10.82
N GLY A 186 4.48 -10.82 -10.26
CA GLY A 186 4.74 -11.00 -8.84
C GLY A 186 5.34 -9.77 -8.16
N PRO A 187 5.33 -9.73 -6.81
CA PRO A 187 5.98 -8.68 -6.07
C PRO A 187 7.50 -8.69 -6.28
N TRP A 188 8.12 -7.53 -6.15
CA TRP A 188 9.57 -7.38 -6.15
C TRP A 188 10.20 -8.19 -5.02
N SER A 189 11.13 -9.08 -5.38
CA SER A 189 11.91 -9.88 -4.42
C SER A 189 13.42 -9.61 -4.48
N GLY A 190 13.88 -8.62 -5.26
CA GLY A 190 15.31 -8.28 -5.38
C GLY A 190 15.75 -7.76 -6.75
N ARG A 191 17.07 -7.54 -6.90
CA ARG A 191 17.72 -6.87 -8.04
C ARG A 191 17.61 -7.59 -9.40
N ASP A 192 17.12 -8.83 -9.41
CA ASP A 192 17.03 -9.66 -10.62
C ASP A 192 15.60 -9.79 -11.16
N GLN A 193 14.64 -9.02 -10.64
CA GLN A 193 13.25 -9.06 -11.09
C GLN A 193 12.97 -8.02 -12.17
N ASP A 194 12.13 -8.41 -13.14
CA ASP A 194 11.77 -7.58 -14.28
C ASP A 194 10.81 -6.43 -13.93
N GLN A 195 10.12 -6.49 -12.78
CA GLN A 195 8.98 -5.62 -12.49
C GLN A 195 8.95 -5.12 -11.04
N ASP A 196 8.47 -3.90 -10.84
CA ASP A 196 8.20 -3.30 -9.52
C ASP A 196 6.90 -2.47 -9.48
N LEU A 197 6.31 -2.30 -8.29
CA LEU A 197 5.17 -1.42 -8.01
C LEU A 197 5.55 -0.39 -6.96
N TRP A 198 5.34 0.88 -7.28
CA TRP A 198 5.62 2.01 -6.41
C TRP A 198 4.36 2.84 -6.18
N CYS A 199 4.12 3.21 -4.92
CA CYS A 199 3.05 4.14 -4.55
C CYS A 199 3.63 5.54 -4.38
N PHE A 200 2.96 6.55 -4.95
CA PHE A 200 3.47 7.91 -4.93
C PHE A 200 3.57 8.48 -3.51
N ARG A 201 2.60 8.16 -2.65
CA ARG A 201 2.56 8.62 -1.27
C ARG A 201 3.71 8.06 -0.43
N ASP A 202 4.26 6.90 -0.77
CA ASP A 202 5.45 6.36 -0.10
C ASP A 202 6.70 7.25 -0.33
N LEU A 203 6.68 8.12 -1.34
CA LEU A 203 7.72 9.14 -1.53
C LEU A 203 7.46 10.40 -0.69
N ILE A 204 6.21 10.63 -0.29
CA ILE A 204 5.75 11.84 0.41
C ILE A 204 5.79 11.65 1.93
N GLU A 205 5.17 10.57 2.41
CA GLU A 205 5.06 10.20 3.81
C GLU A 205 6.35 9.54 4.29
N SER A 206 6.87 10.03 5.43
CA SER A 206 8.04 9.44 6.10
C SER A 206 7.69 8.23 6.99
N ASP A 207 6.42 7.83 7.04
CA ASP A 207 5.82 7.25 8.25
C ASP A 207 5.66 5.72 8.28
N ALA A 208 6.16 4.98 7.29
CA ALA A 208 5.91 3.53 7.26
C ALA A 208 6.78 2.70 8.23
N VAL A 209 7.74 3.28 8.96
CA VAL A 209 8.62 2.52 9.87
C VAL A 209 8.87 3.23 11.21
N VAL A 210 8.15 2.81 12.25
CA VAL A 210 8.37 3.23 13.65
C VAL A 210 9.24 2.17 14.35
N TYR A 211 10.49 2.50 14.67
CA TYR A 211 11.38 1.62 15.45
C TYR A 211 11.33 1.89 16.96
N SER A 212 11.43 0.82 17.75
CA SER A 212 11.53 0.82 19.21
C SER A 212 12.97 0.96 19.76
N THR A 213 13.98 1.08 18.89
CA THR A 213 15.39 1.19 19.31
C THR A 213 16.16 2.12 18.38
N GLY A 214 16.75 3.19 18.91
CA GLY A 214 17.36 4.30 18.16
C GLY A 214 18.53 3.98 17.22
N LYS A 215 18.26 3.37 16.06
CA LYS A 215 19.20 3.20 14.94
C LYS A 215 18.54 3.59 13.61
N ALA A 216 18.18 4.87 13.49
CA ALA A 216 17.42 5.42 12.35
C ALA A 216 18.29 5.74 11.11
N GLU A 217 19.60 5.93 11.25
CA GLU A 217 20.45 6.44 10.15
C GLU A 217 20.66 5.43 9.00
N SER A 218 20.87 4.14 9.28
CA SER A 218 21.12 3.14 8.25
C SER A 218 19.89 2.78 7.39
N PHE A 219 18.68 3.11 7.87
CA PHE A 219 17.43 2.94 7.11
C PHE A 219 17.11 4.17 6.23
N ILE A 220 17.42 5.38 6.70
CA ILE A 220 17.36 6.61 5.88
C ILE A 220 18.31 6.46 4.68
N GLU A 221 19.50 5.89 4.88
CA GLU A 221 20.43 5.54 3.80
C GLU A 221 19.81 4.54 2.80
N ARG A 222 18.93 3.63 3.24
CA ARG A 222 18.27 2.66 2.36
C ARG A 222 17.07 3.19 1.61
N GLU A 223 16.26 4.02 2.24
CA GLU A 223 15.21 4.76 1.54
C GLU A 223 15.84 5.63 0.45
N ASP A 224 16.96 6.29 0.77
CA ASP A 224 17.76 7.02 -0.20
C ASP A 224 18.36 6.10 -1.28
N ILE A 225 18.86 4.91 -0.93
CA ILE A 225 19.33 3.90 -1.92
C ILE A 225 18.18 3.42 -2.82
N MET A 226 16.99 3.15 -2.29
CA MET A 226 15.85 2.71 -3.09
C MET A 226 15.31 3.82 -3.99
N ARG A 227 15.29 5.06 -3.51
CA ARG A 227 14.93 6.23 -4.31
C ARG A 227 16.00 6.50 -5.37
N ARG A 228 17.29 6.38 -5.06
CA ARG A 228 18.39 6.43 -6.06
C ARG A 228 18.34 5.26 -7.03
N TYR A 229 17.89 4.09 -6.60
CA TYR A 229 17.64 2.96 -7.49
C TYR A 229 16.51 3.27 -8.47
N LEU A 230 15.45 3.95 -8.04
CA LEU A 230 14.34 4.31 -8.93
C LEU A 230 14.63 5.53 -9.82
N PHE A 231 15.36 6.53 -9.32
CA PHE A 231 15.51 7.85 -9.97
C PHE A 231 16.94 8.15 -10.46
N GLY A 232 17.95 7.41 -10.02
CA GLY A 232 19.35 7.69 -10.31
C GLY A 232 19.78 9.09 -9.85
N ASP A 233 20.53 9.78 -10.70
CA ASP A 233 21.04 11.14 -10.45
C ASP A 233 19.94 12.21 -10.38
N ASP A 234 18.72 11.91 -10.84
CA ASP A 234 17.59 12.85 -10.84
C ASP A 234 16.86 12.94 -9.49
N TYR A 235 17.32 12.21 -8.47
CA TYR A 235 16.67 12.19 -7.16
C TYR A 235 16.54 13.58 -6.51
N GLY A 236 17.49 14.48 -6.75
CA GLY A 236 17.43 15.86 -6.27
C GLY A 236 16.22 16.63 -6.82
N ALA A 237 15.89 16.45 -8.10
CA ALA A 237 14.73 17.08 -8.73
C ALA A 237 13.41 16.51 -8.17
N VAL A 238 13.35 15.19 -7.97
CA VAL A 238 12.19 14.51 -7.35
C VAL A 238 11.93 15.04 -5.95
N THR A 239 12.99 15.22 -5.15
CA THR A 239 12.87 15.73 -3.77
C THR A 239 12.30 17.15 -3.74
N SER A 240 12.70 18.01 -4.70
CA SER A 240 12.15 19.36 -4.82
C SER A 240 10.64 19.33 -5.10
N VAL A 241 10.21 18.51 -6.07
CA VAL A 241 8.78 18.38 -6.44
C VAL A 241 7.94 17.85 -5.27
N ILE A 242 8.43 16.85 -4.53
CA ILE A 242 7.72 16.30 -3.35
C ILE A 242 7.59 17.34 -2.25
N SER A 243 8.62 18.17 -2.04
CA SER A 243 8.63 19.18 -0.98
C SER A 243 7.52 20.23 -1.17
N GLU A 244 7.18 20.54 -2.42
CA GLU A 244 6.10 21.48 -2.76
C GLU A 244 4.73 20.99 -2.28
N ILE A 245 4.46 19.68 -2.36
CA ILE A 245 3.14 19.11 -2.04
C ILE A 245 3.05 18.50 -0.63
N ARG A 246 4.17 18.30 0.06
CA ARG A 246 4.22 17.61 1.36
C ARG A 246 3.32 18.24 2.44
N HIS A 247 3.11 19.55 2.39
CA HIS A 247 2.27 20.26 3.34
C HIS A 247 0.79 19.86 3.28
N LEU A 248 0.33 19.27 2.17
CA LEU A 248 -1.05 18.82 1.97
C LEU A 248 -1.37 17.50 2.70
N PHE A 249 -0.35 16.82 3.22
CA PHE A 249 -0.45 15.50 3.86
C PHE A 249 -0.20 15.55 5.36
N LYS A 250 -0.14 16.76 5.95
CA LYS A 250 -0.03 17.01 7.39
C LYS A 250 -1.38 17.42 7.97
#